data_AF-A0A4V3I1F6-F1
#
_entry.id   AF-A0A4V3I1F6-F1
#
_cell.length_a   1.000
_cell.length_b   1.000
_cell.length_c   1.000
_cell.angle_alpha   90.00
_cell.angle_beta   90.00
_cell.angle_gamma   90.00
#
_symmetry.space_group_name_H-M   'P 1'
#
loop_
_entity.id
_entity.type
_entity.pdbx_description
1 polymer ?
#
loop_
_entity_poly.entity_id
_entity_poly.type
_entity_poly.pdbx_seq_one_letter_code
_entity_poly.pdbx_strand_id
1 'polypeptide(L)'
;MADHLGVDPSTLDATAANFDERGQGWRSVGANPPNDPDQLTEELGFVGHAVVEGVRADNARRHRDTEKFAAANSDLAENLRGAARDYRRADDEGAAGAGAVNLPD
;
A
#
# COMPACT_ATOMS: atom_id res chain seq x y z
N MET A 1 -27.55 -0.43 -25.93
CA MET A 1 -26.52 -1.32 -25.39
C MET A 1 -25.90 -0.57 -24.24
N ALA A 2 -26.17 -0.98 -23.00
CA ALA A 2 -25.51 -0.40 -21.85
C ALA A 2 -24.06 -0.89 -21.92
N ASP A 3 -23.10 0.02 -22.13
CA ASP A 3 -21.70 -0.29 -21.85
C ASP A 3 -21.66 -0.69 -20.38
N HIS A 4 -21.61 -1.99 -20.11
CA HIS A 4 -21.40 -2.48 -18.77
C HIS A 4 -20.02 -2.01 -18.37
N LEU A 5 -19.99 -0.93 -17.58
CA LEU A 5 -18.84 -0.43 -16.85
C LEU A 5 -18.49 -1.47 -15.75
N GLY A 6 -18.24 -2.71 -16.17
CA GLY A 6 -17.86 -3.81 -15.29
C GLY A 6 -16.41 -3.60 -14.92
N VAL A 7 -16.16 -3.17 -13.69
CA VAL A 7 -14.81 -3.18 -13.13
C VAL A 7 -14.39 -4.65 -13.03
N ASP A 8 -13.38 -5.04 -13.78
CA ASP A 8 -12.83 -6.40 -13.73
C ASP A 8 -12.15 -6.63 -12.36
N PRO A 9 -12.62 -7.60 -11.54
CA PRO A 9 -12.01 -7.93 -10.26
C PRO A 9 -10.50 -8.23 -10.35
N SER A 10 -10.02 -8.76 -11.48
CA SER A 10 -8.60 -9.03 -11.70
C SER A 10 -7.77 -7.75 -11.76
N THR A 11 -8.34 -6.66 -12.28
CA THR A 11 -7.70 -5.33 -12.32
C THR A 11 -7.61 -4.74 -10.90
N LEU A 12 -8.62 -4.96 -10.06
CA LEU A 12 -8.60 -4.56 -8.65
C LEU A 12 -7.52 -5.34 -7.87
N ASP A 13 -7.43 -6.65 -8.08
CA ASP A 13 -6.41 -7.51 -7.45
C ASP A 13 -4.99 -7.12 -7.90
N ALA A 14 -4.78 -6.85 -9.20
CA ALA A 14 -3.51 -6.36 -9.72
C ALA A 14 -3.13 -4.99 -9.16
N THR A 15 -4.10 -4.08 -9.04
CA THR A 15 -3.89 -2.76 -8.44
C THR A 15 -3.56 -2.87 -6.96
N ALA A 16 -4.22 -3.77 -6.22
CA ALA A 16 -3.91 -4.05 -4.83
C ALA A 16 -2.47 -4.55 -4.65
N ALA A 17 -1.99 -5.44 -5.53
CA ALA A 17 -0.61 -5.90 -5.52
C ALA A 17 0.41 -4.76 -5.72
N ASN A 18 0.12 -3.82 -6.63
CA ASN A 18 0.97 -2.64 -6.83
C ASN A 18 1.02 -1.74 -5.59
N PHE A 19 -0.10 -1.57 -4.87
CA PHE A 19 -0.11 -0.83 -3.62
C PHE A 19 0.69 -1.54 -2.52
N ASP A 20 0.60 -2.86 -2.42
CA ASP A 20 1.43 -3.62 -1.47
C ASP A 20 2.93 -3.49 -1.78
N GLU A 21 3.33 -3.58 -3.05
CA GLU A 21 4.71 -3.37 -3.48
C GLU A 21 5.19 -1.97 -3.10
N ARG A 22 4.39 -0.94 -3.35
CA ARG A 22 4.69 0.44 -2.93
C ARG A 22 4.80 0.58 -1.42
N GLY A 23 3.92 -0.08 -0.67
CA GLY A 23 3.97 -0.10 0.79
C GLY A 23 5.27 -0.72 1.31
N GLN A 24 5.71 -1.82 0.71
CA GLN A 24 7.01 -2.43 1.00
C GLN A 24 8.18 -1.51 0.61
N GLY A 25 8.08 -0.83 -0.54
CA GLY A 25 9.05 0.18 -0.97
C GLY A 25 9.22 1.29 0.07
N TRP A 26 8.13 1.82 0.62
CA TRP A 26 8.19 2.83 1.68
C TRP A 26 8.86 2.33 2.95
N ARG A 27 8.57 1.10 3.39
CA ARG A 27 9.25 0.49 4.55
C ARG A 27 10.76 0.37 4.31
N SER A 28 11.16 -0.02 3.10
CA SER A 28 12.57 -0.13 2.72
C SER A 28 13.28 1.24 2.75
N VAL A 29 12.63 2.29 2.26
CA VAL A 29 13.15 3.68 2.34
C VAL A 29 13.29 4.12 3.80
N GLY A 30 12.31 3.81 4.64
CA GLY A 30 12.33 4.13 6.07
C GLY A 30 13.41 3.38 6.86
N ALA A 31 13.75 2.16 6.46
CA ALA A 31 14.78 1.34 7.09
C ALA A 31 16.21 1.76 6.70
N ASN A 32 16.38 2.45 5.57
CA ASN A 32 17.68 2.84 5.03
C ASN A 32 17.77 4.37 4.86
N PRO A 33 17.79 5.14 5.97
CA PRO A 33 17.87 6.59 5.89
C PRO A 33 19.22 7.05 5.32
N PRO A 34 19.25 8.15 4.54
CA PRO A 34 20.49 8.75 4.09
C PRO A 34 21.24 9.36 5.28
N ASN A 35 22.57 9.21 5.28
CA ASN A 35 23.50 9.67 6.31
C ASN A 35 23.26 8.98 7.67
N ASP A 36 24.05 7.95 7.92
CA ASP A 36 24.08 7.25 9.20
C ASP A 36 24.66 8.20 10.28
N PRO A 37 23.90 8.52 11.35
CA PRO A 37 24.38 9.35 12.44
C PRO A 37 25.66 8.82 13.10
N ASP A 38 25.86 7.51 13.12
CA ASP A 38 27.02 6.91 13.77
C ASP A 38 28.28 7.10 12.92
N GLN A 39 28.17 7.01 11.59
CA GLN A 39 29.25 7.40 10.67
C GLN A 39 29.58 8.90 10.77
N LEU A 40 28.55 9.75 10.80
CA LEU A 40 28.75 11.20 10.96
C LEU A 40 29.39 11.57 12.30
N THR A 41 29.12 10.81 13.36
CA THR A 41 29.74 11.02 14.68
C THR A 41 31.25 10.77 14.63
N GLU A 42 31.68 9.74 13.89
CA GLU A 42 33.10 9.43 13.68
C GLU A 42 33.81 10.53 12.87
N GLU A 43 33.16 11.04 11.82
CA GLU A 43 33.73 12.05 10.92
C GLU A 43 33.79 13.47 11.53
N LEU A 44 32.72 13.89 12.22
CA LEU A 44 32.59 15.27 12.71
C LEU A 44 33.04 15.45 14.17
N GLY A 45 33.16 14.35 14.91
CA GLY A 45 33.52 14.36 16.33
C GLY A 45 32.62 15.27 17.17
N PHE A 46 33.19 15.84 18.24
CA PHE A 46 32.44 16.68 19.20
C PHE A 46 31.84 17.95 18.57
N VAL A 47 32.52 18.57 17.61
CA VAL A 47 32.07 19.83 16.97
C VAL A 47 30.76 19.61 16.19
N GLY A 48 30.55 18.41 15.64
CA GLY A 48 29.36 18.05 14.90
C GLY A 48 28.18 17.57 15.74
N HIS A 49 28.27 17.51 17.07
CA HIS A 49 27.25 16.83 17.90
C HIS A 49 25.82 17.34 17.63
N ALA A 50 25.61 18.65 17.56
CA ALA A 50 24.30 19.23 17.28
C ALA A 50 23.76 18.85 15.88
N VAL A 51 24.65 18.71 14.89
CA VAL A 51 24.29 18.28 13.53
C VAL A 51 23.87 16.81 13.55
N VAL A 52 24.65 15.95 14.21
CA VAL A 52 24.34 14.52 14.35
C VAL A 52 22.99 14.30 15.03
N GLU A 53 22.72 15.00 16.14
CA GLU A 53 21.43 14.91 16.84
C GLU A 53 20.27 15.42 15.99
N GLY A 54 20.49 16.47 15.18
CA GLY A 54 19.54 16.91 14.17
C GLY A 54 19.24 15.82 13.14
N VAL A 55 20.27 15.18 12.59
CA VAL A 55 20.12 14.07 11.63
C VAL A 55 19.40 12.87 12.26
N ARG A 56 19.66 12.53 13.52
CA ARG A 56 18.91 11.48 14.25
C ARG A 56 17.44 11.82 14.34
N ALA A 57 17.10 13.04 14.75
CA ALA A 57 15.71 13.49 14.85
C ALA A 57 14.99 13.47 13.49
N ASP A 58 15.68 13.90 12.44
CA ASP A 58 15.16 13.89 11.07
C ASP A 58 14.98 12.48 10.52
N ASN A 59 15.93 11.57 10.73
CA ASN A 59 15.83 10.18 10.32
C ASN A 59 14.69 9.47 11.08
N ALA A 60 14.52 9.74 12.38
CA ALA A 60 13.39 9.23 13.14
C ALA A 60 12.04 9.78 12.64
N ARG A 61 12.00 11.05 12.19
CA ARG A 61 10.80 11.65 11.58
C ARG A 61 10.49 10.99 10.23
N ARG A 62 11.48 10.87 9.36
CA ARG A 62 11.37 10.19 8.06
C ARG A 62 10.85 8.78 8.22
N HIS A 63 11.41 8.00 9.16
CA HIS A 63 10.97 6.64 9.44
C HIS A 63 9.47 6.57 9.79
N ARG A 64 9.00 7.46 10.67
CA ARG A 64 7.57 7.54 11.01
C ARG A 64 6.70 7.92 9.81
N ASP A 65 7.17 8.84 8.97
CA ASP A 65 6.41 9.28 7.79
C ASP A 65 6.35 8.16 6.73
N THR A 66 7.43 7.42 6.53
CA THR A 66 7.45 6.25 5.63
C THR A 66 6.56 5.12 6.13
N GLU A 67 6.48 4.88 7.44
CA GLU A 67 5.55 3.91 8.02
C GLU A 67 4.08 4.33 7.79
N LYS A 68 3.76 5.62 7.92
CA LYS A 68 2.42 6.12 7.58
C LYS A 68 2.08 5.90 6.11
N PHE A 69 3.02 6.17 5.20
CA PHE A 69 2.80 5.90 3.78
C PHE A 69 2.64 4.40 3.51
N ALA A 70 3.46 3.56 4.14
CA ALA A 70 3.34 2.11 4.03
C ALA A 70 1.97 1.60 4.49
N ALA A 71 1.49 2.07 5.65
CA ALA A 71 0.18 1.75 6.20
C ALA A 71 -0.95 2.18 5.24
N ALA A 72 -0.92 3.42 4.76
CA ALA A 72 -1.94 3.91 3.82
C ALA A 72 -2.00 3.09 2.52
N ASN A 73 -0.84 2.63 2.00
CA ASN A 73 -0.80 1.75 0.83
C ASN A 73 -1.38 0.36 1.14
N SER A 74 -1.07 -0.20 2.31
CA SER A 74 -1.65 -1.48 2.75
C SER A 74 -3.17 -1.39 2.93
N ASP A 75 -3.69 -0.30 3.51
CA ASP A 75 -5.13 -0.06 3.64
C ASP A 75 -5.82 0.04 2.27
N LEU A 76 -5.19 0.73 1.30
CA LEU A 76 -5.67 0.81 -0.08
C LEU A 76 -5.71 -0.57 -0.75
N ALA A 77 -4.67 -1.38 -0.57
CA ALA A 77 -4.62 -2.74 -1.11
C ALA A 77 -5.70 -3.64 -0.51
N GLU A 78 -5.94 -3.55 0.80
CA GLU A 78 -7.01 -4.30 1.47
C GLU A 78 -8.40 -3.89 0.97
N ASN A 79 -8.66 -2.59 0.84
CA ASN A 79 -9.92 -2.08 0.31
C ASN A 79 -10.19 -2.56 -1.12
N LEU A 80 -9.16 -2.57 -1.98
CA LEU A 80 -9.27 -3.06 -3.35
C LEU A 80 -9.57 -4.55 -3.42
N ARG A 81 -8.93 -5.36 -2.56
CA ARG A 81 -9.24 -6.80 -2.43
C ARG A 81 -10.64 -7.04 -1.89
N GLY A 82 -11.08 -6.20 -0.94
CA GLY A 82 -12.46 -6.17 -0.45
C GLY A 82 -13.44 -5.98 -1.60
N ALA A 83 -13.27 -4.90 -2.37
CA ALA A 83 -14.09 -4.61 -3.54
C ALA A 83 -14.06 -5.74 -4.58
N ALA A 84 -12.90 -6.33 -4.87
CA ALA A 84 -12.78 -7.45 -5.80
C ALA A 84 -13.54 -8.71 -5.32
N ARG A 85 -13.62 -8.94 -4.00
CA ARG A 85 -14.43 -10.03 -3.43
C ARG A 85 -15.93 -9.72 -3.54
N ASP A 86 -16.32 -8.48 -3.25
CA ASP A 86 -17.72 -8.05 -3.33
C ASP A 86 -18.25 -8.13 -4.77
N TYR A 87 -17.45 -7.72 -5.76
CA TYR A 87 -17.81 -7.85 -7.17
C TYR A 87 -17.97 -9.31 -7.60
N ARG A 88 -17.03 -10.20 -7.25
CA ARG A 88 -17.14 -11.64 -7.56
C ARG A 88 -18.39 -12.26 -6.95
N ARG A 89 -18.67 -11.93 -5.69
CA ARG A 89 -19.87 -12.41 -5.00
C ARG A 89 -21.16 -11.93 -5.67
N ALA A 90 -21.22 -10.66 -6.07
CA ALA A 90 -22.38 -10.12 -6.78
C ALA A 90 -22.58 -10.77 -8.16
N ASP A 91 -21.49 -11.09 -8.87
CA ASP A 91 -21.54 -11.80 -10.16
C ASP A 91 -22.04 -13.24 -9.98
N ASP A 92 -21.53 -13.97 -8.98
CA ASP A 92 -21.97 -15.33 -8.65
C ASP A 92 -23.46 -15.37 -8.24
N GLU A 93 -23.89 -14.44 -7.38
CA GLU A 93 -25.30 -14.32 -6.96
C GLU A 93 -26.21 -13.93 -8.13
N GLY A 94 -25.76 -13.04 -9.01
CA GLY A 94 -26.47 -12.64 -10.23
C GLY A 94 -26.59 -13.78 -11.25
N ALA A 95 -25.52 -14.53 -11.45
CA ALA A 95 -25.50 -15.72 -12.33
C ALA A 95 -26.42 -16.82 -11.80
N ALA A 96 -26.42 -17.09 -10.49
CA ALA A 96 -27.33 -18.04 -9.86
C ALA A 96 -28.80 -17.61 -9.98
N GLY A 97 -29.09 -16.31 -9.83
CA GLY A 97 -30.43 -15.74 -10.02
C GLY A 97 -30.92 -15.83 -11.46
N ALA A 98 -30.08 -15.53 -12.45
CA ALA A 98 -30.43 -15.62 -13.87
C ALA A 98 -30.63 -17.08 -14.34
N GLY A 99 -29.83 -18.02 -13.82
CA GLY A 99 -30.00 -19.45 -14.07
C GLY A 99 -31.31 -20.03 -13.54
N ALA A 100 -31.84 -19.47 -12.44
CA ALA A 100 -33.11 -19.87 -11.85
C ALA A 100 -34.35 -19.30 -12.57
N VAL A 101 -34.20 -18.20 -13.33
CA VAL A 101 -35.30 -17.55 -14.06
C VAL A 101 -35.56 -18.19 -15.44
N ASN A 102 -34.67 -19.07 -15.92
CA ASN A 102 -34.80 -19.76 -17.21
C ASN A 102 -35.48 -21.15 -17.09
N LEU A 103 -36.65 -21.20 -16.45
CA LEU A 103 -37.64 -22.28 -16.61
C LEU A 103 -39.02 -21.64 -16.72
N PRO A 104 -39.70 -21.81 -17.87
CA PRO A 104 -40.65 -22.91 -17.97
C PRO A 104 -40.67 -23.64 -19.34
N ASP A 105 -41.30 -24.82 -19.30
CA ASP A 105 -41.59 -25.83 -20.35
C ASP A 105 -41.95 -25.31 -21.75
#